data_AF-A0AAD2G817-F1
#
_entry.id   AF-A0AAD2G817-F1
#
_cell.length_a   1.000
_cell.length_b   1.000
_cell.length_c   1.000
_cell.angle_alpha   90.00
_cell.angle_beta   90.00
_cell.angle_gamma   90.00
#
_symmetry.space_group_name_H-M   'P 1'
#
loop_
_entity.id
_entity.type
_entity.pdbx_description
1 polymer ?
#
loop_
_entity_poly.entity_id
_entity_poly.type
_entity_poly.pdbx_seq_one_letter_code
_entity_poly.pdbx_strand_id
1 'polypeptide(L)'
;MGRGGVIQYDSNKTSVPISTATSQFDDELMKRNIVTAEQVYLAKGAKSLDEAQRLANERREERKEQPSQVYDVSSKRNKDDDNDDKEYDDLLDDDDDDDDEIDDDPFFARYRQERLSQLKQESADEVAKKQSRQQQNINMPTQIQREEWTTRVNQASHQNWVLVILWDDSSMRTPDILQDLERLQREREHSDAHYTQDDDDDDNDDDDNSYSEEAGGGHGHKSSQQRIEIVYIEYQQANPHWPSTRVPAIFAYRNGTKQHEWVTHQAGRFPTREQLQIMLLEWGI
;
A
#
# COMPACT_ATOMS: atom_id res chain seq x y z
N MET A 1 41.25 -11.97 1.19
CA MET A 1 41.14 -10.64 1.81
C MET A 1 40.16 -9.80 1.01
N GLY A 2 38.88 -9.82 1.39
CA GLY A 2 37.83 -9.04 0.72
C GLY A 2 37.71 -7.66 1.37
N ARG A 3 37.79 -6.60 0.57
CA ARG A 3 37.59 -5.22 1.01
C ARG A 3 36.09 -4.97 1.14
N GLY A 4 35.61 -4.84 2.37
CA GLY A 4 34.25 -4.37 2.66
C GLY A 4 34.17 -2.87 2.46
N GLY A 5 33.35 -2.43 1.50
CA GLY A 5 32.96 -1.04 1.35
C GLY A 5 31.88 -0.69 2.38
N VAL A 6 32.16 0.29 3.23
CA VAL A 6 31.19 0.88 4.15
C VAL A 6 30.53 2.06 3.43
N ILE A 7 29.24 1.94 3.14
CA ILE A 7 28.44 3.05 2.65
C ILE A 7 27.84 3.73 3.89
N GLN A 8 28.37 4.89 4.24
CA GLN A 8 27.74 5.77 5.24
C GLN A 8 26.53 6.45 4.60
N TYR A 9 25.34 6.14 5.11
CA TYR A 9 24.13 6.90 4.81
C TYR A 9 24.02 8.03 5.82
N ASP A 10 24.08 9.25 5.31
CA ASP A 10 23.93 10.49 6.07
C ASP A 10 22.43 10.73 6.31
N SER A 11 21.95 10.54 7.54
CA SER A 11 20.53 10.51 7.92
C SER A 11 19.77 11.83 7.67
N ASN A 12 20.47 12.91 7.29
CA ASN A 12 19.90 14.23 7.02
C ASN A 12 19.84 14.58 5.52
N LYS A 13 20.07 13.61 4.62
CA LYS A 13 19.95 13.81 3.17
C LYS A 13 18.84 12.95 2.58
N THR A 14 17.64 13.51 2.50
CA THR A 14 16.72 13.17 1.41
C THR A 14 17.39 13.59 0.10
N SER A 15 18.14 12.68 -0.52
CA SER A 15 18.65 12.85 -1.89
C SER A 15 17.53 12.62 -2.89
N VAL A 16 16.45 13.39 -2.77
CA VAL A 16 15.50 13.52 -3.88
C VAL A 16 16.14 14.56 -4.80
N PRO A 17 16.47 14.22 -6.05
CA PRO A 17 16.92 15.22 -7.00
C PRO A 17 15.84 16.30 -7.08
N ILE A 18 16.19 17.54 -6.72
CA ILE A 18 15.28 18.68 -6.84
C ILE A 18 15.01 18.82 -8.32
N SER A 19 13.81 18.41 -8.74
CA SER A 19 13.40 18.52 -10.12
C SER A 19 13.25 20.00 -10.45
N THR A 20 14.00 20.47 -11.43
CA THR A 20 13.86 21.82 -11.99
C THR A 20 12.57 21.99 -12.79
N ALA A 21 11.82 20.88 -13.02
CA ALA A 21 10.53 20.89 -13.68
C ALA A 21 9.49 21.61 -12.81
N THR A 22 9.06 22.77 -13.28
CA THR A 22 7.84 23.42 -12.78
C THR A 22 6.63 22.70 -13.36
N SER A 23 5.57 22.61 -12.57
CA SER A 23 4.31 22.06 -13.06
C SER A 23 3.62 23.10 -13.94
N GLN A 24 2.73 22.66 -14.82
CA GLN A 24 1.89 23.56 -15.61
C GLN A 24 1.10 24.55 -14.74
N PHE A 25 0.75 24.15 -13.52
CA PHE A 25 0.10 25.01 -12.53
C PHE A 25 1.03 26.13 -12.06
N ASP A 26 2.26 25.81 -11.69
CA ASP A 26 3.27 26.80 -11.30
C ASP A 26 3.52 27.82 -12.44
N ASP A 27 3.52 27.34 -13.69
CA ASP A 27 3.73 28.16 -14.87
C ASP A 27 2.58 29.14 -15.13
N GLU A 28 1.32 28.75 -14.90
CA GLU A 28 0.18 29.65 -14.97
C GLU A 28 0.18 30.68 -13.83
N LEU A 29 0.60 30.30 -12.61
CA LEU A 29 0.75 31.24 -11.50
C LEU A 29 1.83 32.29 -11.78
N MET A 30 2.98 31.88 -12.31
CA MET A 30 4.04 32.79 -12.73
C MET A 30 3.61 33.69 -13.90
N LYS A 31 2.85 33.15 -14.85
CA LYS A 31 2.33 33.90 -16.01
C LYS A 31 1.32 34.97 -15.60
N ARG A 32 0.54 34.74 -14.55
CA ARG A 32 -0.40 35.72 -13.97
C ARG A 32 0.26 36.67 -12.96
N ASN A 33 1.59 36.59 -12.76
CA ASN A 33 2.34 37.34 -11.74
C ASN A 33 1.83 37.16 -10.30
N ILE A 34 1.18 36.02 -9.99
CA ILE A 34 0.67 35.73 -8.64
C ILE A 34 1.80 35.25 -7.73
N VAL A 35 2.73 34.45 -8.28
CA VAL A 35 3.85 33.86 -7.55
C VAL A 35 5.13 34.04 -8.35
N THR A 36 6.24 34.36 -7.68
CA THR A 36 7.54 34.46 -8.34
C THR A 36 8.20 33.08 -8.51
N ALA A 37 9.09 32.93 -9.49
CA ALA A 37 9.78 31.67 -9.73
C ALA A 37 10.57 31.19 -8.50
N GLU A 38 11.17 32.12 -7.76
CA GLU A 38 11.91 31.85 -6.53
C GLU A 38 11.00 31.27 -5.44
N GLN A 39 9.77 31.80 -5.29
CA GLN A 39 8.78 31.30 -4.35
C GLN A 39 8.31 29.89 -4.71
N VAL A 40 8.16 29.58 -6.01
CA VAL A 40 7.85 28.22 -6.48
C VAL A 40 8.97 27.25 -6.10
N TYR A 41 10.24 27.61 -6.34
CA TYR A 41 11.37 26.73 -5.99
C TYR A 41 11.53 26.56 -4.48
N LEU A 42 11.29 27.59 -3.68
CA LEU A 42 11.26 27.48 -2.22
C LEU A 42 10.15 26.54 -1.74
N ALA A 43 8.93 26.66 -2.28
CA ALA A 43 7.83 25.76 -1.95
C ALA A 43 8.11 24.29 -2.35
N LYS A 44 8.91 24.08 -3.41
CA LYS A 44 9.38 22.76 -3.85
C LYS A 44 10.57 22.21 -3.05
N GLY A 45 11.00 22.90 -2.01
CA GLY A 45 12.05 22.43 -1.10
C GLY A 45 13.47 22.84 -1.49
N ALA A 46 13.64 23.94 -2.25
CA ALA A 46 14.94 24.60 -2.33
C ALA A 46 15.40 25.00 -0.92
N LYS A 47 16.67 24.72 -0.59
CA LYS A 47 17.16 24.81 0.79
C LYS A 47 17.45 26.23 1.22
N SER A 48 17.64 27.14 0.26
CA SER A 48 17.90 28.55 0.50
C SER A 48 17.36 29.42 -0.64
N LEU A 49 17.17 30.71 -0.33
CA LEU A 49 16.78 31.72 -1.31
C LEU A 49 17.80 31.84 -2.45
N ASP A 50 19.09 31.74 -2.15
CA ASP A 50 20.17 31.77 -3.16
C ASP A 50 20.08 30.60 -4.14
N GLU A 51 19.74 29.40 -3.64
CA GLU A 51 19.54 28.23 -4.50
C GLU A 51 18.32 28.42 -5.41
N ALA A 52 17.21 28.94 -4.86
CA ALA A 52 16.01 29.25 -5.63
C ALA A 52 16.26 30.32 -6.71
N GLN A 53 17.03 31.37 -6.41
CA GLN A 53 17.42 32.39 -7.37
C GLN A 53 18.32 31.83 -8.49
N ARG A 54 19.26 30.95 -8.15
CA ARG A 54 20.11 30.29 -9.15
C ARG A 54 19.29 29.48 -10.15
N LEU A 55 18.33 28.69 -9.65
CA LEU A 55 17.43 27.88 -10.48
C LEU A 55 16.48 28.75 -11.33
N ALA A 56 15.98 29.85 -10.78
CA ALA A 56 15.14 30.80 -11.52
C ALA A 56 15.92 31.48 -12.67
N ASN A 57 17.20 31.80 -12.46
CA ASN A 57 18.05 32.38 -13.50
C ASN A 57 18.40 31.37 -14.59
N GLU A 58 18.78 30.13 -14.23
CA GLU A 58 19.05 29.03 -15.17
C GLU A 58 17.86 28.81 -16.10
N ARG A 59 16.63 28.80 -15.58
CA ARG A 59 15.41 28.67 -16.39
C ARG A 59 15.14 29.88 -17.29
N ARG A 60 15.44 31.10 -16.84
CA ARG A 60 15.33 32.30 -17.68
C ARG A 60 16.33 32.27 -18.82
N GLU A 61 17.50 31.68 -18.61
CA GLU A 61 18.52 31.49 -19.64
C GLU A 61 18.08 30.43 -20.67
N GLU A 62 17.54 29.29 -20.22
CA GLU A 62 16.97 28.26 -21.11
C GLU A 62 15.85 28.81 -22.01
N ARG A 63 15.00 29.70 -21.48
CA ARG A 63 13.94 30.35 -22.27
C ARG A 63 14.46 31.37 -23.27
N LYS A 64 15.62 31.99 -23.05
CA LYS A 64 16.23 32.94 -24.01
C LYS A 64 16.80 32.23 -25.24
N GLU A 65 17.12 30.93 -25.13
CA GLU A 65 17.67 30.14 -26.23
C GLU A 65 16.59 29.55 -27.14
N GLN A 66 15.31 29.65 -26.77
CA GLN A 66 14.20 29.30 -27.67
C GLN A 66 13.59 30.57 -28.29
N PRO A 67 13.50 30.67 -29.64
CA PRO A 67 12.89 31.82 -30.29
C PRO A 67 11.39 31.87 -29.94
N SER A 68 11.05 32.81 -29.05
CA SER A 68 9.69 33.10 -28.62
C SER A 68 8.79 33.44 -29.80
N GLN A 69 7.66 32.72 -29.93
CA GLN A 69 6.51 33.24 -30.66
C GLN A 69 5.96 34.44 -29.87
N VAL A 70 6.07 35.62 -30.49
CA VAL A 70 5.60 36.89 -29.97
C VAL A 70 4.07 36.89 -29.97
N TYR A 71 3.46 36.78 -28.78
CA TYR A 71 2.11 37.29 -28.56
C TYR A 71 2.24 38.67 -27.91
N ASP A 72 1.85 39.67 -28.69
CA ASP A 72 1.79 41.08 -28.37
C ASP A 72 0.65 41.32 -27.36
N VAL A 73 0.99 41.43 -26.06
CA VAL A 73 0.07 41.93 -25.04
C VAL A 73 0.32 43.42 -24.89
N SER A 74 -0.29 44.17 -25.79
CA SER A 74 -0.51 45.60 -25.61
C SER A 74 -1.52 45.83 -24.49
N SER A 75 -1.07 46.28 -23.33
CA SER A 75 -1.93 46.92 -22.34
C SER A 75 -1.19 48.09 -21.71
N LYS A 76 -1.46 49.26 -22.30
CA LYS A 76 -1.20 50.60 -21.79
C LYS A 76 -1.72 50.74 -20.36
N ARG A 77 -0.92 51.32 -19.47
CA ARG A 77 -1.37 52.38 -18.55
C ARG A 77 -0.18 53.25 -18.15
N ASN A 78 -0.21 54.47 -18.65
CA ASN A 78 0.62 55.60 -18.22
C ASN A 78 -0.08 56.32 -17.05
N LYS A 79 0.72 57.16 -16.38
CA LYS A 79 0.40 58.28 -15.48
C LYS A 79 0.37 57.94 -13.99
N ASP A 80 0.81 58.79 -13.09
CA ASP A 80 1.67 59.99 -13.04
C ASP A 80 1.79 60.26 -11.51
N ASP A 81 2.82 61.00 -11.10
CA ASP A 81 2.96 61.65 -9.79
C ASP A 81 1.66 62.27 -9.26
N ASP A 82 1.41 62.14 -7.94
CA ASP A 82 1.35 63.31 -7.03
C ASP A 82 1.11 62.91 -5.56
N ASN A 83 1.84 63.57 -4.67
CA ASN A 83 1.65 63.59 -3.21
C ASN A 83 0.23 64.05 -2.83
N ASP A 84 -0.39 63.40 -1.86
CA ASP A 84 -1.27 64.12 -0.92
C ASP A 84 -1.29 63.40 0.43
N ASP A 85 -0.71 64.08 1.42
CA ASP A 85 -0.68 63.73 2.83
C ASP A 85 -2.09 64.01 3.39
N LYS A 86 -2.89 62.96 3.55
CA LYS A 86 -4.21 63.04 4.19
C LYS A 86 -4.32 62.03 5.31
N GLU A 87 -4.14 62.59 6.51
CA GLU A 87 -4.69 62.16 7.78
C GLU A 87 -6.17 61.74 7.59
N TYR A 88 -6.45 60.44 7.69
CA TYR A 88 -7.82 59.92 7.73
C TYR A 88 -8.19 59.56 9.15
N ASP A 89 -9.13 60.39 9.62
CA ASP A 89 -9.91 60.29 10.82
C ASP A 89 -10.87 59.09 10.73
N ASP A 90 -11.14 58.59 11.92
CA ASP A 90 -11.92 57.43 12.31
C ASP A 90 -13.42 57.57 11.96
N LEU A 91 -13.88 57.03 10.82
CA LEU A 91 -15.31 56.87 10.55
C LEU A 91 -15.61 55.69 9.59
N LEU A 92 -16.26 54.67 10.17
CA LEU A 92 -17.28 53.79 9.56
C LEU A 92 -16.80 52.81 8.47
N ASP A 93 -16.73 51.52 8.82
CA ASP A 93 -16.75 50.42 7.85
C ASP A 93 -17.88 49.45 8.24
N ASP A 94 -19.10 49.87 7.93
CA ASP A 94 -20.27 49.01 7.72
C ASP A 94 -20.13 48.47 6.29
N ASP A 95 -20.12 47.13 6.18
CA ASP A 95 -20.53 46.34 5.02
C ASP A 95 -20.14 46.85 3.62
N ASP A 96 -19.03 46.33 3.10
CA ASP A 96 -19.07 45.70 1.78
C ASP A 96 -18.35 44.35 1.90
N ASP A 97 -19.17 43.30 2.06
CA ASP A 97 -18.94 42.00 1.44
C ASP A 97 -18.66 42.26 -0.05
N ASP A 98 -17.44 42.67 -0.38
CA ASP A 98 -16.83 42.35 -1.66
C ASP A 98 -16.60 40.84 -1.64
N ASP A 99 -17.73 40.13 -1.75
CA ASP A 99 -17.93 38.90 -2.50
C ASP A 99 -17.52 39.26 -3.94
N ASP A 100 -16.22 39.58 -4.10
CA ASP A 100 -15.47 39.44 -5.32
C ASP A 100 -15.72 37.99 -5.69
N GLU A 101 -16.78 37.80 -6.48
CA GLU A 101 -17.03 36.68 -7.35
C GLU A 101 -15.73 36.57 -8.15
N ILE A 102 -14.72 35.93 -7.55
CA ILE A 102 -13.50 35.48 -8.19
C ILE A 102 -14.07 34.59 -9.26
N ASP A 103 -14.23 35.18 -10.44
CA ASP A 103 -14.74 34.58 -11.66
C ASP A 103 -14.02 33.25 -11.73
N ASP A 104 -14.74 32.21 -11.27
CA ASP A 104 -14.16 30.98 -10.77
C ASP A 104 -13.83 30.23 -12.05
N ASP A 105 -12.70 30.64 -12.63
CA ASP A 105 -12.33 30.47 -14.03
C ASP A 105 -12.69 29.02 -14.35
N PRO A 106 -13.62 28.74 -15.28
CA PRO A 106 -14.16 27.39 -15.46
C PRO A 106 -13.04 26.36 -15.73
N PHE A 107 -11.86 26.86 -16.12
CA PHE A 107 -10.58 26.17 -16.08
C PHE A 107 -10.16 25.65 -14.69
N PHE A 108 -10.08 26.49 -13.65
CA PHE A 108 -9.69 26.09 -12.29
C PHE A 108 -10.72 25.15 -11.64
N ALA A 109 -12.02 25.33 -11.90
CA ALA A 109 -13.03 24.39 -11.43
C ALA A 109 -12.81 22.97 -11.99
N ARG A 110 -12.58 22.88 -13.31
CA ARG A 110 -12.25 21.60 -13.97
C ARG A 110 -10.93 21.02 -13.49
N TYR A 111 -9.90 21.84 -13.36
CA TYR A 111 -8.58 21.40 -12.90
C TYR A 111 -8.62 20.85 -11.46
N ARG A 112 -9.34 21.53 -10.55
CA ARG A 112 -9.54 21.05 -9.17
C ARG A 112 -10.24 19.69 -9.16
N GLN A 113 -11.28 19.53 -9.96
CA GLN A 113 -12.04 18.29 -10.04
C GLN A 113 -11.20 17.15 -10.65
N GLU A 114 -10.43 17.44 -11.69
CA GLU A 114 -9.53 16.48 -12.34
C GLU A 114 -8.41 16.01 -11.39
N ARG A 115 -7.75 16.92 -10.66
CA ARG A 115 -6.71 16.54 -9.69
C ARG A 115 -7.27 15.75 -8.51
N LEU A 116 -8.45 16.07 -8.00
CA LEU A 116 -9.10 15.26 -6.97
C LEU A 116 -9.43 13.85 -7.46
N SER A 117 -9.82 13.70 -8.73
CA SER A 117 -10.08 12.38 -9.32
C SER A 117 -8.80 11.55 -9.49
N GLN A 118 -7.71 12.16 -9.97
CA GLN A 118 -6.41 11.50 -10.09
C GLN A 118 -5.85 11.09 -8.73
N LEU A 119 -5.94 11.94 -7.71
CA LEU A 119 -5.44 11.62 -6.37
C LEU A 119 -6.24 10.48 -5.71
N LYS A 120 -7.55 10.42 -5.95
CA LYS A 120 -8.40 9.28 -5.54
C LYS A 120 -8.03 8.00 -6.28
N GLN A 121 -7.69 8.09 -7.56
CA GLN A 121 -7.32 6.93 -8.36
C GLN A 121 -5.92 6.42 -7.99
N GLU A 122 -4.93 7.31 -7.83
CA GLU A 122 -3.57 6.96 -7.38
C GLU A 122 -3.59 6.36 -5.97
N SER A 123 -4.39 6.92 -5.05
CA SER A 123 -4.54 6.34 -3.71
C SER A 123 -5.25 4.98 -3.74
N ALA A 124 -6.27 4.81 -4.58
CA ALA A 124 -6.93 3.52 -4.77
C ALA A 124 -5.97 2.47 -5.38
N ASP A 125 -5.17 2.86 -6.37
CA ASP A 125 -4.18 1.99 -7.02
C ASP A 125 -3.02 1.64 -6.09
N GLU A 126 -2.57 2.58 -5.25
CA GLU A 126 -1.60 2.28 -4.19
C GLU A 126 -2.15 1.31 -3.15
N VAL A 127 -3.40 1.50 -2.72
CA VAL A 127 -4.06 0.59 -1.78
C VAL A 127 -4.24 -0.78 -2.42
N ALA A 128 -4.64 -0.86 -3.68
CA ALA A 128 -4.77 -2.12 -4.43
C ALA A 128 -3.42 -2.81 -4.64
N LYS A 129 -2.34 -2.06 -4.89
CA LYS A 129 -0.97 -2.59 -4.98
C LYS A 129 -0.44 -3.09 -3.63
N LYS A 130 -0.74 -2.39 -2.53
CA LYS A 130 -0.38 -2.81 -1.17
C LYS A 130 -1.16 -4.06 -0.77
N GLN A 131 -2.45 -4.13 -1.10
CA GLN A 131 -3.29 -5.31 -0.86
C GLN A 131 -2.88 -6.51 -1.72
N SER A 132 -2.54 -6.31 -3.00
CA SER A 132 -2.09 -7.41 -3.88
C SER A 132 -0.70 -7.93 -3.50
N ARG A 133 0.24 -7.06 -3.06
CA ARG A 133 1.51 -7.52 -2.48
C ARG A 133 1.33 -8.25 -1.14
N GLN A 134 0.37 -7.85 -0.32
CA GLN A 134 0.01 -8.61 0.89
C GLN A 134 -0.61 -9.97 0.56
N GLN A 135 -1.41 -10.07 -0.50
CA GLN A 135 -2.02 -11.35 -0.93
C GLN A 135 -1.01 -12.32 -1.56
N GLN A 136 0.09 -11.84 -2.15
CA GLN A 136 1.13 -12.72 -2.71
C GLN A 136 2.04 -13.36 -1.65
N ASN A 137 1.99 -12.88 -0.39
CA ASN A 137 2.78 -13.42 0.71
C ASN A 137 1.98 -14.28 1.70
N ILE A 138 0.74 -14.67 1.37
CA ILE A 138 -0.11 -15.52 2.25
C ILE A 138 0.58 -16.84 2.60
N ASN A 139 1.49 -17.31 1.74
CA ASN A 139 2.18 -18.57 1.91
C ASN A 139 3.43 -18.49 2.80
N MET A 140 3.80 -17.30 3.28
CA MET A 140 4.92 -17.15 4.22
C MET A 140 4.39 -16.83 5.62
N PRO A 141 4.92 -17.52 6.66
CA PRO A 141 4.62 -17.16 8.04
C PRO A 141 4.90 -15.68 8.28
N THR A 142 3.90 -14.95 8.73
CA THR A 142 4.00 -13.49 8.95
C THR A 142 3.97 -13.16 10.43
N GLN A 143 4.93 -12.35 10.89
CA GLN A 143 4.88 -11.79 12.23
C GLN A 143 3.78 -10.73 12.28
N ILE A 144 2.92 -10.82 13.29
CA ILE A 144 1.88 -9.80 13.52
C ILE A 144 2.07 -9.14 14.89
N GLN A 145 1.62 -7.90 14.99
CA GLN A 145 1.47 -7.20 16.27
C GLN A 145 0.05 -7.34 16.81
N ARG A 146 -0.16 -6.93 18.07
CA ARG A 146 -1.46 -7.03 18.74
C ARG A 146 -2.55 -6.24 18.02
N GLU A 147 -2.22 -5.07 17.49
CA GLU A 147 -3.13 -4.19 16.77
C GLU A 147 -3.64 -4.84 15.46
N GLU A 148 -2.83 -5.72 14.88
CA GLU A 148 -3.14 -6.42 13.63
C GLU A 148 -3.99 -7.68 13.85
N TRP A 149 -4.17 -8.13 15.10
CA TRP A 149 -4.90 -9.36 15.43
C TRP A 149 -6.31 -9.38 14.83
N THR A 150 -7.07 -8.31 14.99
CA THR A 150 -8.45 -8.22 14.50
C THR A 150 -8.51 -8.40 12.98
N THR A 151 -7.56 -7.82 12.26
CA THR A 151 -7.52 -7.87 10.79
C THR A 151 -6.96 -9.21 10.29
N ARG A 152 -5.81 -9.64 10.81
CA ARG A 152 -5.06 -10.81 10.32
C ARG A 152 -5.58 -12.13 10.86
N VAL A 153 -6.18 -12.16 12.05
CA VAL A 153 -6.73 -13.39 12.63
C VAL A 153 -8.24 -13.41 12.45
N ASN A 154 -8.95 -12.41 12.98
CA ASN A 154 -10.41 -12.48 13.00
C ASN A 154 -11.00 -12.26 11.61
N GLN A 155 -10.62 -11.19 10.90
CA GLN A 155 -11.19 -10.91 9.58
C GLN A 155 -10.72 -11.92 8.53
N ALA A 156 -9.42 -12.21 8.44
CA ALA A 156 -8.89 -13.18 7.47
C ALA A 156 -9.45 -14.60 7.65
N SER A 157 -9.75 -15.02 8.89
CA SER A 157 -10.30 -16.35 9.16
C SER A 157 -11.72 -16.59 8.62
N HIS A 158 -12.42 -15.55 8.16
CA HIS A 158 -13.71 -15.72 7.47
C HIS A 158 -13.54 -16.31 6.06
N GLN A 159 -12.38 -16.10 5.44
CA GLN A 159 -12.08 -16.59 4.09
C GLN A 159 -11.16 -17.81 4.13
N ASN A 160 -10.14 -17.77 4.99
CA ASN A 160 -9.08 -18.78 5.07
C ASN A 160 -9.03 -19.43 6.46
N TRP A 161 -8.33 -20.55 6.61
CA TRP A 161 -7.90 -20.98 7.94
C TRP A 161 -6.74 -20.10 8.38
N VAL A 162 -6.75 -19.64 9.62
CA VAL A 162 -5.61 -18.88 10.17
C VAL A 162 -4.99 -19.66 11.31
N LEU A 163 -3.73 -20.03 11.15
CA LEU A 163 -2.92 -20.66 12.19
C LEU A 163 -2.11 -19.59 12.91
N VAL A 164 -2.42 -19.36 14.18
CA VAL A 164 -1.71 -18.41 15.04
C VAL A 164 -0.74 -19.17 15.94
N ILE A 165 0.53 -18.79 15.89
CA ILE A 165 1.57 -19.39 16.72
C ILE A 165 2.01 -18.36 17.77
N LEU A 166 1.80 -18.70 19.04
CA LEU A 166 2.39 -17.97 20.15
C LEU A 166 3.78 -18.51 20.41
N TRP A 167 4.77 -17.63 20.35
CA TRP A 167 6.18 -17.97 20.53
C TRP A 167 6.85 -17.08 21.57
N ASP A 168 8.06 -17.49 21.96
CA ASP A 168 8.95 -16.77 22.87
C ASP A 168 10.36 -16.74 22.25
N ASP A 169 11.04 -15.59 22.34
CA ASP A 169 12.42 -15.37 21.89
C ASP A 169 13.41 -16.33 22.54
N SER A 170 13.12 -16.78 23.77
CA SER A 170 13.97 -17.72 24.48
C SER A 170 13.97 -19.14 23.85
N SER A 171 12.99 -19.43 23.00
CA SER A 171 12.79 -20.75 22.41
C SER A 171 13.48 -20.89 21.06
N MET A 172 14.59 -21.63 21.04
CA MET A 172 15.36 -21.91 19.81
C MET A 172 14.60 -22.70 18.72
N ARG A 173 13.46 -23.32 19.03
CA ARG A 173 12.73 -24.22 18.12
C ARG A 173 11.60 -23.56 17.32
N THR A 174 11.30 -22.28 17.58
CA THR A 174 10.25 -21.56 16.85
C THR A 174 10.54 -21.52 15.33
N PRO A 175 11.76 -21.19 14.86
CA PRO A 175 12.04 -21.13 13.43
C PRO A 175 11.86 -22.47 12.72
N ASP A 176 12.27 -23.57 13.36
CA ASP A 176 12.16 -24.93 12.79
C ASP A 176 10.70 -25.28 12.45
N ILE A 177 9.74 -24.77 13.23
CA ILE A 177 8.33 -25.12 13.06
C ILE A 177 7.61 -24.22 12.10
N LEU A 178 8.01 -22.95 12.04
CA LEU A 178 7.59 -22.09 10.95
C LEU A 178 8.02 -22.72 9.61
N GLN A 179 9.24 -23.26 9.55
CA GLN A 179 9.73 -23.97 8.37
C GLN A 179 8.98 -25.29 8.10
N ASP A 180 8.70 -26.10 9.14
CA ASP A 180 7.95 -27.34 8.98
C ASP A 180 6.49 -27.08 8.52
N LEU A 181 5.83 -26.06 9.06
CA LEU A 181 4.49 -25.66 8.65
C LEU A 181 4.47 -25.11 7.22
N GLU A 182 5.44 -24.28 6.85
CA GLU A 182 5.60 -23.80 5.47
C GLU A 182 5.78 -24.98 4.50
N ARG A 183 6.59 -25.97 4.89
CA ARG A 183 6.80 -27.17 4.08
C ARG A 183 5.52 -27.99 3.93
N LEU A 184 4.76 -28.20 5.01
CA LEU A 184 3.48 -28.90 4.97
C LEU A 184 2.44 -28.18 4.10
N GLN A 185 2.40 -26.86 4.16
CA GLN A 185 1.54 -26.04 3.29
C GLN A 185 1.90 -26.23 1.81
N ARG A 186 3.20 -26.15 1.48
CA ARG A 186 3.67 -26.36 0.09
C ARG A 186 3.37 -27.76 -0.43
N GLU A 187 3.56 -28.80 0.40
CA GLU A 187 3.30 -30.19 0.03
C GLU A 187 1.80 -30.44 -0.26
N ARG A 188 0.90 -29.78 0.47
CA ARG A 188 -0.55 -29.81 0.18
C ARG A 188 -0.88 -29.15 -1.16
N GLU A 189 -0.34 -27.97 -1.42
CA GLU A 189 -0.55 -27.26 -2.68
C GLU A 189 -0.08 -28.08 -3.91
N HIS A 190 0.99 -28.88 -3.76
CA HIS A 190 1.49 -29.74 -4.83
C HIS A 190 0.70 -31.05 -4.98
N SER A 191 0.22 -31.65 -3.88
CA SER A 191 -0.53 -32.91 -3.93
C SER A 191 -1.84 -32.76 -4.70
N ASP A 192 -2.48 -31.60 -4.59
CA ASP A 192 -3.74 -31.33 -5.27
C ASP A 192 -3.57 -31.05 -6.78
N ALA A 193 -2.37 -30.67 -7.23
CA ALA A 193 -2.10 -30.38 -8.64
C ALA A 193 -1.89 -31.65 -9.49
N HIS A 194 -1.64 -32.81 -8.88
CA HIS A 194 -1.30 -34.04 -9.59
C HIS A 194 -2.54 -34.85 -10.05
N TYR A 195 -3.74 -34.53 -9.58
CA TYR A 195 -4.95 -35.30 -9.91
C TYR A 195 -5.69 -34.86 -11.17
N THR A 196 -5.21 -33.85 -11.90
CA THR A 196 -5.97 -33.25 -13.01
C THR A 196 -5.45 -33.57 -14.41
N GLN A 197 -4.51 -34.50 -14.59
CA GLN A 197 -3.79 -34.64 -15.87
C GLN A 197 -3.83 -36.02 -16.55
N ASP A 198 -4.41 -37.07 -15.96
CA ASP A 198 -4.20 -38.44 -16.46
C ASP A 198 -5.44 -39.20 -16.97
N ASP A 199 -6.61 -38.55 -17.20
CA ASP A 199 -7.84 -39.26 -17.63
C ASP A 199 -8.37 -38.88 -19.04
N ASP A 200 -7.60 -38.18 -19.89
CA ASP A 200 -8.06 -37.77 -21.23
C ASP A 200 -7.53 -38.61 -22.41
N ASP A 201 -6.82 -39.72 -22.15
CA ASP A 201 -6.39 -40.64 -23.22
C ASP A 201 -7.04 -42.03 -23.05
N ASP A 202 -7.65 -42.48 -24.14
CA ASP A 202 -8.15 -43.84 -24.45
C ASP A 202 -9.53 -44.26 -23.89
N ASP A 203 -10.60 -43.97 -24.64
CA ASP A 203 -11.08 -44.90 -25.67
C ASP A 203 -12.31 -44.32 -26.38
N ASN A 204 -12.06 -43.63 -27.51
CA ASN A 204 -13.05 -43.48 -28.57
C ASN A 204 -13.17 -44.84 -29.27
N ASP A 205 -14.02 -45.71 -28.73
CA ASP A 205 -14.64 -46.76 -29.54
C ASP A 205 -16.12 -46.42 -29.70
N ASP A 206 -16.46 -46.17 -30.96
CA ASP A 206 -17.79 -45.98 -31.51
C ASP A 206 -18.83 -46.92 -30.89
N ASP A 207 -19.88 -46.37 -30.27
CA ASP A 207 -21.23 -46.95 -30.41
C ASP A 207 -22.32 -45.91 -30.08
N ASP A 208 -22.95 -45.47 -31.15
CA ASP A 208 -24.39 -45.22 -31.31
C ASP A 208 -25.25 -45.48 -30.05
N ASN A 209 -25.91 -44.45 -29.49
CA ASN A 209 -27.38 -44.41 -29.37
C ASN A 209 -27.94 -43.15 -28.67
N SER A 210 -29.00 -42.62 -29.28
CA SER A 210 -30.18 -41.98 -28.65
C SER A 210 -30.06 -40.66 -27.87
N TYR A 211 -30.54 -39.62 -28.54
CA TYR A 211 -31.19 -38.41 -28.04
C TYR A 211 -31.84 -38.55 -26.65
N SER A 212 -31.45 -37.70 -25.70
CA SER A 212 -32.21 -37.35 -24.50
C SER A 212 -31.81 -35.93 -24.07
N GLU A 213 -32.58 -34.95 -24.51
CA GLU A 213 -32.52 -33.56 -24.02
C GLU A 213 -33.03 -33.52 -22.57
N GLU A 214 -32.13 -33.46 -21.58
CA GLU A 214 -32.42 -32.74 -20.33
C GLU A 214 -31.20 -31.95 -19.86
N ALA A 215 -31.35 -30.63 -19.96
CA ALA A 215 -30.37 -29.62 -19.60
C ALA A 215 -30.16 -29.54 -18.07
N GLY A 216 -29.33 -30.44 -17.54
CA GLY A 216 -28.79 -30.35 -16.19
C GLY A 216 -27.37 -29.79 -16.23
N GLY A 217 -27.22 -28.46 -16.22
CA GLY A 217 -25.92 -27.79 -16.19
C GLY A 217 -25.14 -28.10 -14.91
N GLY A 218 -24.39 -29.19 -14.93
CA GLY A 218 -23.47 -29.61 -13.88
C GLY A 218 -22.39 -28.57 -13.67
N HIS A 219 -22.63 -27.64 -12.75
CA HIS A 219 -21.61 -26.75 -12.24
C HIS A 219 -20.63 -27.61 -11.44
N GLY A 220 -19.50 -27.95 -12.07
CA GLY A 220 -18.36 -28.54 -11.38
C GLY A 220 -17.97 -27.64 -10.22
N HIS A 221 -18.37 -28.03 -9.01
CA HIS A 221 -17.90 -27.44 -7.78
C HIS A 221 -16.41 -27.72 -7.70
N LYS A 222 -15.59 -26.80 -8.25
CA LYS A 222 -14.19 -26.70 -7.89
C LYS A 222 -14.17 -26.61 -6.38
N SER A 223 -13.74 -27.69 -5.72
CA SER A 223 -13.54 -27.73 -4.29
C SER A 223 -12.72 -26.50 -3.93
N SER A 224 -13.35 -25.54 -3.25
CA SER A 224 -12.69 -24.32 -2.81
C SER A 224 -11.63 -24.75 -1.80
N GLN A 225 -10.41 -25.00 -2.30
CA GLN A 225 -9.26 -25.35 -1.49
C GLN A 225 -9.16 -24.30 -0.39
N GLN A 226 -9.33 -24.78 0.84
CA GLN A 226 -9.30 -23.92 1.99
C GLN A 226 -7.84 -23.49 2.19
N ARG A 227 -7.55 -22.22 1.86
CA ARG A 227 -6.20 -21.68 2.04
C ARG A 227 -5.90 -21.55 3.53
N ILE A 228 -4.64 -21.72 3.88
CA ILE A 228 -4.12 -21.58 5.24
C ILE A 228 -3.20 -20.35 5.26
N GLU A 229 -3.46 -19.42 6.18
CA GLU A 229 -2.57 -18.30 6.49
C GLU A 229 -1.88 -18.59 7.83
N ILE A 230 -0.55 -18.55 7.85
CA ILE A 230 0.25 -18.79 9.05
C ILE A 230 0.72 -17.44 9.59
N VAL A 231 0.38 -17.15 10.84
CA VAL A 231 0.83 -15.95 11.55
C VAL A 231 1.46 -16.32 12.87
N TYR A 232 2.43 -15.52 13.31
CA TYR A 232 3.07 -15.70 14.60
C TYR A 232 3.21 -14.38 15.36
N ILE A 233 3.07 -14.46 16.67
CA ILE A 233 3.11 -13.29 17.57
C ILE A 233 3.73 -13.70 18.90
N GLU A 234 4.52 -12.80 19.48
CA GLU A 234 5.11 -13.03 20.79
C GLU A 234 4.00 -13.18 21.84
N TYR A 235 4.09 -14.21 22.69
CA TYR A 235 2.98 -14.56 23.59
C TYR A 235 2.57 -13.41 24.52
N GLN A 236 3.53 -12.60 24.99
CA GLN A 236 3.25 -11.45 25.86
C GLN A 236 2.51 -10.33 25.13
N GLN A 237 2.77 -10.14 23.83
CA GLN A 237 2.08 -9.16 23.01
C GLN A 237 0.63 -9.60 22.75
N ALA A 238 0.40 -10.89 22.49
CA ALA A 238 -0.94 -11.44 22.30
C ALA A 238 -1.75 -11.40 23.61
N ASN A 239 -1.16 -11.84 24.71
CA ASN A 239 -1.79 -11.85 26.03
C ASN A 239 -0.72 -11.71 27.15
N PRO A 240 -0.67 -10.56 27.84
CA PRO A 240 0.31 -10.31 28.90
C PRO A 240 0.27 -11.28 30.09
N HIS A 241 -0.84 -11.99 30.28
CA HIS A 241 -1.01 -12.96 31.36
C HIS A 241 -0.83 -14.42 30.91
N TRP A 242 -0.42 -14.64 29.66
CA TRP A 242 -0.16 -15.99 29.17
C TRP A 242 1.10 -16.56 29.81
N PRO A 243 1.05 -17.77 30.39
CA PRO A 243 2.21 -18.34 31.07
C PRO A 243 3.27 -18.79 30.06
N SER A 244 4.53 -18.41 30.30
CA SER A 244 5.67 -18.82 29.47
C SER A 244 5.89 -20.34 29.44
N THR A 245 5.37 -21.08 30.42
CA THR A 245 5.44 -22.55 30.42
C THR A 245 4.54 -23.21 29.37
N ARG A 246 3.60 -22.46 28.80
CA ARG A 246 2.64 -22.90 27.78
C ARG A 246 2.99 -22.37 26.39
N VAL A 247 4.20 -21.85 26.20
CA VAL A 247 4.74 -21.59 24.87
C VAL A 247 5.69 -22.72 24.47
N PRO A 248 5.69 -23.12 23.20
CA PRO A 248 4.79 -22.68 22.12
C PRO A 248 3.31 -23.06 22.31
N ALA A 249 2.43 -22.30 21.67
CA ALA A 249 1.04 -22.69 21.47
C ALA A 249 0.60 -22.39 20.03
N ILE A 250 -0.26 -23.23 19.48
CA ILE A 250 -0.80 -23.13 18.12
C ILE A 250 -2.31 -23.04 18.24
N PHE A 251 -2.93 -22.07 17.58
CA PHE A 251 -4.37 -21.86 17.56
C PHE A 251 -4.86 -21.81 16.13
N ALA A 252 -5.93 -22.54 15.83
CA ALA A 252 -6.56 -22.48 14.52
C ALA A 252 -7.87 -21.67 14.61
N TYR A 253 -8.00 -20.67 13.73
CA TYR A 253 -9.17 -19.82 13.62
C TYR A 253 -9.90 -20.04 12.30
N ARG A 254 -11.22 -20.04 12.37
CA ARG A 254 -12.14 -20.09 11.22
C ARG A 254 -13.39 -19.29 11.56
N ASN A 255 -13.91 -18.54 10.60
CA ASN A 255 -15.11 -17.72 10.73
C ASN A 255 -15.05 -16.76 11.94
N GLY A 256 -13.90 -16.11 12.14
CA GLY A 256 -13.69 -15.14 13.22
C GLY A 256 -13.60 -15.75 14.63
N THR A 257 -13.60 -17.07 14.76
CA THR A 257 -13.59 -17.76 16.06
C THR A 257 -12.51 -18.83 16.13
N LYS A 258 -11.98 -19.06 17.34
CA LYS A 258 -11.02 -20.12 17.61
C LYS A 258 -11.72 -21.48 17.52
N GLN A 259 -11.25 -22.35 16.64
CA GLN A 259 -11.78 -23.70 16.45
C GLN A 259 -10.96 -24.74 17.21
N HIS A 260 -9.64 -24.66 17.07
CA HIS A 260 -8.72 -25.63 17.66
C HIS A 260 -7.58 -24.95 18.40
N GLU A 261 -7.03 -25.67 19.36
CA GLU A 261 -5.83 -25.26 20.07
C GLU A 261 -4.94 -26.45 20.35
N TRP A 262 -3.65 -26.20 20.25
CA TRP A 262 -2.60 -27.06 20.77
C TRP A 262 -1.75 -26.22 21.70
N VAL A 263 -1.63 -26.67 22.94
CA VAL A 263 -0.89 -25.97 23.98
C VAL A 263 0.09 -26.95 24.60
N THR A 264 1.36 -26.59 24.66
CA THR A 264 2.33 -27.47 25.28
C THR A 264 2.10 -27.59 26.79
N HIS A 265 2.23 -28.81 27.32
CA HIS A 265 2.24 -29.07 28.76
C HIS A 265 3.64 -28.93 29.37
N GLN A 266 4.68 -28.86 28.54
CA GLN A 266 6.08 -28.81 28.95
C GLN A 266 6.78 -27.71 28.16
N ALA A 267 7.32 -26.71 28.87
CA ALA A 267 8.02 -25.58 28.27
C ALA A 267 9.08 -26.06 27.26
N GLY A 268 9.04 -25.50 26.05
CA GLY A 268 10.02 -25.82 24.99
C GLY A 268 9.85 -27.19 24.33
N ARG A 269 8.84 -27.99 24.68
CA ARG A 269 8.47 -29.17 23.89
C ARG A 269 7.53 -28.73 22.78
N PHE A 270 7.99 -28.94 21.56
CA PHE A 270 7.25 -28.64 20.34
C PHE A 270 6.74 -29.92 19.68
N PRO A 271 5.65 -29.84 18.89
CA PRO A 271 5.20 -30.97 18.10
C PRO A 271 6.24 -31.24 17.00
N THR A 272 6.48 -32.52 16.71
CA THR A 272 7.28 -32.89 15.52
C THR A 272 6.48 -32.59 14.25
N ARG A 273 7.15 -32.51 13.10
CA ARG A 273 6.47 -32.36 11.80
C ARG A 273 5.35 -33.38 11.58
N GLU A 274 5.59 -34.65 11.93
CA GLU A 274 4.59 -35.72 11.82
C GLU A 274 3.38 -35.45 12.72
N GLN A 275 3.62 -34.97 13.94
CA GLN A 275 2.54 -34.58 14.86
C GLN A 275 1.76 -33.37 14.34
N LEU A 276 2.44 -32.38 13.76
CA LEU A 276 1.79 -31.24 13.11
C LEU A 276 0.90 -31.70 11.95
N GLN A 277 1.39 -32.61 11.12
CA GLN A 277 0.62 -33.15 9.99
C GLN A 277 -0.63 -33.90 10.46
N ILE A 278 -0.50 -34.77 11.47
CA ILE A 278 -1.63 -35.50 12.06
C ILE A 278 -2.63 -34.50 12.66
N MET A 279 -2.14 -33.52 13.41
CA MET A 279 -2.98 -32.50 14.05
C MET A 279 -3.78 -31.68 13.03
N LEU A 280 -3.13 -31.23 11.94
CA LEU A 280 -3.82 -30.49 10.87
C LEU A 280 -4.87 -31.36 10.16
N LEU A 281 -4.54 -32.63 9.90
CA LEU A 281 -5.49 -33.59 9.33
C LEU A 281 -6.70 -33.82 10.24
N GLU A 282 -6.49 -34.00 11.55
CA GLU A 282 -7.56 -34.15 12.55
C GLU A 282 -8.43 -32.90 12.65
N TRP A 283 -7.85 -31.71 12.46
CA TRP A 283 -8.58 -30.44 12.44
C TRP A 283 -9.35 -30.21 11.13
N GLY A 284 -9.19 -31.09 10.15
CA GLY A 284 -9.78 -30.91 8.82
C GLY A 284 -9.23 -29.69 8.07
N ILE A 285 -8.00 -29.28 8.43
CA ILE A 285 -7.25 -28.18 7.82
C ILE A 285 -6.36 -28.76 6.75
#